data_AF-A0A433V526-F1
#
_entry.id   AF-A0A433V526-F1
#
_cell.length_a   1.000
_cell.length_b   1.000
_cell.length_c   1.000
_cell.angle_alpha   90.00
_cell.angle_beta   90.00
_cell.angle_gamma   90.00
#
_symmetry.space_group_name_H-M   'P 1'
#
loop_
_entity.id
_entity.type
_entity.pdbx_description
1 polymer ?
#
loop_
_entity_poly.entity_id
_entity_poly.type
_entity_poly.pdbx_seq_one_letter_code
_entity_poly.pdbx_strand_id
1 'polypeptide(L)'
;MLGNENTGDRPWYGYISKIQLSDRAFSRSEISQLLDIKSILDNTKQSLLADYKLTDKKGYQDLTGQMPELLPQGNSSNISDIRDDKGVILSPSYWLKTRVPPTLLNKRIRETSELTVLTTVATADTNQTGPARIITLSRSTLNRNFTLGQQKTNLNLRIRTSITGENAAHIELKVPNIFADTNIHNIIITYSKATIQVYVDKLQNYYYFNLLELIPREQKIIYYGLTFTPLGFYLGFLSILAKKRLIFNRLLLLIAILLPSLLLETMLVIHSGKSFSLENLIIGALFTGVTMLMLKLRASKLFKQQV
;
A
#
# COMPACT_ATOMS: atom_id res chain seq x y z
N MET A 1 -15.06 -7.31 -6.29
CA MET A 1 -15.51 -8.68 -5.94
C MET A 1 -15.37 -8.83 -4.45
N LEU A 2 -16.33 -9.52 -3.83
CA LEU A 2 -16.34 -9.80 -2.40
C LEU A 2 -16.40 -11.31 -2.19
N GLY A 3 -15.62 -11.84 -1.25
CA GLY A 3 -15.63 -13.25 -0.87
C GLY A 3 -14.90 -14.20 -1.82
N ASN A 4 -14.25 -13.68 -2.88
CA ASN A 4 -13.42 -14.47 -3.79
C ASN A 4 -12.52 -13.58 -4.67
N GLU A 5 -11.76 -14.19 -5.58
CA GLU A 5 -11.11 -13.54 -6.72
C GLU A 5 -11.66 -14.03 -8.07
N ASN A 6 -11.18 -13.44 -9.17
CA ASN A 6 -11.77 -13.64 -10.50
C ASN A 6 -11.82 -15.10 -10.98
N THR A 7 -10.89 -15.94 -10.50
CA THR A 7 -10.79 -17.38 -10.80
C THR A 7 -11.69 -18.25 -9.93
N GLY A 8 -12.19 -17.74 -8.80
CA GLY A 8 -13.06 -18.49 -7.90
C GLY A 8 -12.33 -19.41 -6.90
N ASP A 9 -11.00 -19.50 -6.96
CA ASP A 9 -10.16 -20.46 -6.23
C ASP A 9 -9.53 -19.92 -4.93
N ARG A 10 -9.87 -18.68 -4.54
CA ARG A 10 -9.49 -18.10 -3.24
C ARG A 10 -10.71 -17.65 -2.44
N PRO A 11 -11.68 -18.55 -2.21
CA PRO A 11 -12.89 -18.19 -1.52
C PRO A 11 -12.61 -17.74 -0.09
N TRP A 12 -13.47 -16.87 0.42
CA TRP A 12 -13.50 -16.50 1.82
C TRP A 12 -14.86 -16.85 2.41
N TYR A 13 -14.83 -17.43 3.61
CA TYR A 13 -16.00 -17.85 4.37
C TYR A 13 -16.19 -16.91 5.57
N GLY A 14 -17.31 -16.19 5.57
CA GLY A 14 -17.61 -15.21 6.60
C GLY A 14 -18.68 -14.21 6.17
N TYR A 15 -18.87 -13.17 6.97
CA TYR A 15 -19.91 -12.18 6.81
C TYR A 15 -19.32 -10.81 6.47
N ILE A 16 -19.98 -10.08 5.57
CA ILE A 16 -19.70 -8.66 5.32
C ILE A 16 -21.02 -7.89 5.46
N SER A 17 -21.09 -6.88 6.32
CA SER A 17 -22.30 -6.06 6.46
C SER A 17 -22.23 -4.75 5.70
N LYS A 18 -21.03 -4.21 5.50
CA LYS A 18 -20.84 -2.88 4.92
C LYS A 18 -19.52 -2.76 4.17
N ILE A 19 -19.54 -2.01 3.06
CA ILE A 19 -18.35 -1.56 2.35
C ILE A 19 -18.56 -0.12 1.90
N GLN A 20 -17.65 0.76 2.28
CA GLN A 20 -17.57 2.13 1.76
C GLN A 20 -16.18 2.39 1.20
N LEU A 21 -16.14 3.11 0.09
CA LEU A 21 -14.90 3.46 -0.60
C LEU A 21 -14.86 4.96 -0.86
N SER A 22 -13.69 5.57 -0.66
CA SER A 22 -13.44 6.98 -0.96
C SER A 22 -12.10 7.14 -1.68
N ASP A 23 -12.01 8.15 -2.56
CA ASP A 23 -10.79 8.54 -3.26
C ASP A 23 -9.90 9.50 -2.47
N ARG A 24 -10.18 9.72 -1.19
CA ARG A 24 -9.29 10.47 -0.28
C ARG A 24 -8.92 9.64 0.93
N ALA A 25 -7.80 9.97 1.55
CA ALA A 25 -7.43 9.41 2.85
C ALA A 25 -8.15 10.19 3.96
N PHE A 26 -8.95 9.49 4.76
CA PHE A 26 -9.62 10.11 5.89
C PHE A 26 -8.62 10.46 6.99
N SER A 27 -8.79 11.65 7.58
CA SER A 27 -8.01 12.10 8.72
C SER A 27 -8.36 11.32 9.98
N ARG A 28 -7.45 11.32 10.96
CA ARG A 28 -7.66 10.64 12.24
C ARG A 28 -8.93 11.11 12.97
N SER A 29 -9.28 12.39 12.84
CA SER A 29 -10.52 12.95 13.40
C SER A 29 -11.77 12.39 12.73
N GLU A 30 -11.76 12.26 11.40
CA GLU A 30 -12.89 11.67 10.66
C GLU A 30 -13.05 10.18 10.96
N ILE A 31 -11.93 9.46 11.08
CA ILE A 31 -11.93 8.05 11.49
C ILE A 31 -12.48 7.90 12.91
N SER A 32 -12.11 8.80 13.83
CA SER A 32 -12.65 8.80 15.19
C SER A 32 -14.17 8.97 15.19
N GLN A 33 -14.72 9.84 14.34
CA GLN A 33 -16.17 10.04 14.21
C GLN A 33 -16.86 8.82 13.59
N LEU A 34 -16.21 8.13 12.65
CA LEU A 34 -16.75 6.94 11.99
C LEU A 34 -16.78 5.70 12.89
N LEU A 35 -15.83 5.59 13.82
CA LEU A 35 -15.79 4.51 14.81
C LEU A 35 -16.72 4.78 16.02
N ASP A 36 -17.08 6.04 16.26
CA ASP A 36 -17.99 6.42 17.35
C ASP A 36 -19.45 6.36 16.85
N ILE A 37 -20.21 5.40 17.37
CA ILE A 37 -21.56 4.98 16.88
C ILE A 37 -22.60 6.12 16.85
N LYS A 38 -22.29 7.29 17.42
CA LYS A 38 -23.22 8.42 17.59
C LYS A 38 -23.15 9.53 16.54
N SER A 39 -22.26 9.47 15.55
CA SER A 39 -22.08 10.56 14.59
C SER A 39 -22.76 10.30 13.25
N ILE A 40 -23.86 11.03 12.99
CA ILE A 40 -24.49 11.16 11.67
C ILE A 40 -23.49 11.88 10.76
N LEU A 41 -22.85 11.13 9.88
CA LEU A 41 -21.88 11.67 8.94
C LEU A 41 -22.55 12.05 7.61
N ASP A 42 -22.99 13.31 7.53
CA ASP A 42 -23.46 13.91 6.28
C ASP A 42 -22.30 14.44 5.41
N ASN A 43 -21.15 14.80 6.00
CA ASN A 43 -20.00 15.33 5.25
C ASN A 43 -19.12 14.26 4.58
N THR A 44 -18.99 13.04 5.12
CA THR A 44 -18.22 11.99 4.43
C THR A 44 -18.99 11.38 3.27
N LYS A 45 -20.33 11.38 3.29
CA LYS A 45 -21.16 10.91 2.18
C LYS A 45 -20.83 11.60 0.87
N GLN A 46 -20.50 12.90 0.89
CA GLN A 46 -20.09 13.63 -0.32
C GLN A 46 -18.76 13.16 -0.91
N SER A 47 -17.90 12.52 -0.11
CA SER A 47 -16.61 11.98 -0.55
C SER A 47 -16.61 10.48 -0.83
N LEU A 48 -17.75 9.80 -0.64
CA LEU A 48 -17.85 8.38 -0.95
C LEU A 48 -18.02 8.18 -2.45
N LEU A 49 -17.21 7.28 -2.99
CA LEU A 49 -17.36 6.75 -4.34
C LEU A 49 -18.21 5.48 -4.36
N ALA A 50 -18.31 4.78 -3.24
CA ALA A 50 -19.13 3.59 -3.11
C ALA A 50 -19.66 3.47 -1.68
N ASP A 51 -20.91 3.03 -1.53
CA ASP A 51 -21.53 2.68 -0.26
C ASP A 51 -22.49 1.49 -0.46
N TYR A 52 -22.02 0.30 -0.08
CA TYR A 52 -22.80 -0.92 -0.12
C TYR A 52 -23.21 -1.31 1.29
N LYS A 53 -24.53 -1.32 1.52
CA LYS A 53 -25.16 -1.90 2.70
C LYS A 53 -25.57 -3.34 2.37
N LEU A 54 -24.86 -4.31 2.94
CA LEU A 54 -24.99 -5.73 2.61
C LEU A 54 -25.89 -6.49 3.59
N THR A 55 -26.69 -5.78 4.39
CA THR A 55 -27.72 -6.36 5.26
C THR A 55 -29.04 -6.60 4.52
N ASP A 56 -29.27 -5.89 3.42
CA ASP A 56 -30.56 -5.85 2.75
C ASP A 56 -30.61 -6.89 1.63
N LYS A 57 -31.54 -7.85 1.73
CA LYS A 57 -31.63 -9.02 0.83
C LYS A 57 -32.24 -8.72 -0.55
N LYS A 58 -32.67 -7.48 -0.82
CA LYS A 58 -33.34 -7.09 -2.09
C LYS A 58 -32.37 -6.79 -3.24
N GLY A 59 -31.06 -6.88 -2.99
CA GLY A 59 -30.01 -6.57 -3.94
C GLY A 59 -28.93 -5.71 -3.29
N TYR A 60 -27.73 -5.70 -3.90
CA TYR A 60 -26.57 -5.01 -3.35
C TYR A 60 -26.20 -3.83 -4.25
N GLN A 61 -27.12 -2.86 -4.32
CA GLN A 61 -26.93 -1.62 -5.06
C GLN A 61 -26.04 -0.65 -4.28
N ASP A 62 -25.26 0.12 -5.03
CA ASP A 62 -24.47 1.21 -4.47
C ASP A 62 -25.39 2.39 -4.11
N LEU A 63 -25.39 2.80 -2.84
CA LEU A 63 -26.19 3.91 -2.35
C LEU A 63 -25.69 5.28 -2.84
N THR A 64 -24.46 5.38 -3.33
CA THR A 64 -23.96 6.62 -3.95
C THR A 64 -24.42 6.80 -5.40
N GLY A 65 -24.88 5.73 -6.05
CA GLY A 65 -25.26 5.71 -7.47
C GLY A 65 -24.08 5.83 -8.45
N GLN A 66 -22.84 5.80 -7.97
CA GLN A 66 -21.63 5.96 -8.80
C GLN A 66 -21.00 4.63 -9.21
N MET A 67 -21.31 3.55 -8.50
CA MET A 67 -20.71 2.23 -8.71
C MET A 67 -21.71 1.17 -9.18
N PRO A 68 -21.25 0.14 -9.91
CA PRO A 68 -22.14 -0.91 -10.39
C PRO A 68 -22.64 -1.80 -9.26
N GLU A 69 -23.89 -2.26 -9.36
CA GLU A 69 -24.46 -3.25 -8.45
C GLU A 69 -23.59 -4.51 -8.31
N LEU A 70 -23.52 -5.01 -7.08
CA LEU A 70 -22.90 -6.29 -6.74
C LEU A 70 -23.91 -7.42 -6.95
N LEU A 71 -23.60 -8.33 -7.88
CA LEU A 71 -24.44 -9.46 -8.22
C LEU A 71 -23.93 -10.76 -7.57
N PRO A 72 -24.84 -11.59 -7.03
CA PRO A 72 -24.54 -12.95 -6.60
C PRO A 72 -23.88 -13.78 -7.69
N GLN A 73 -22.92 -14.60 -7.28
CA GLN A 73 -22.21 -15.56 -8.11
C GLN A 73 -22.22 -16.93 -7.40
N GLY A 74 -22.15 -18.01 -8.18
CA GLY A 74 -22.20 -19.37 -7.64
C GLY A 74 -23.62 -19.84 -7.32
N ASN A 75 -23.77 -20.69 -6.30
CA ASN A 75 -25.02 -21.30 -5.89
C ASN A 75 -25.55 -20.69 -4.57
N SER A 76 -26.75 -20.13 -4.60
CA SER A 76 -27.45 -19.57 -3.44
C SER A 76 -28.29 -20.60 -2.66
N SER A 77 -28.48 -21.82 -3.16
CA SER A 77 -29.40 -22.82 -2.58
C SER A 77 -29.02 -23.29 -1.18
N ASN A 78 -27.75 -23.17 -0.79
CA ASN A 78 -27.24 -23.59 0.52
C ASN A 78 -27.02 -22.43 1.50
N ILE A 79 -27.43 -21.21 1.15
CA ILE A 79 -27.44 -20.11 2.11
C ILE A 79 -28.68 -20.31 2.97
N SER A 80 -28.55 -21.15 4.00
CA SER A 80 -29.52 -21.18 5.08
C SER A 80 -29.69 -19.74 5.56
N ASP A 81 -30.94 -19.30 5.67
CA ASP A 81 -31.36 -18.00 6.21
C ASP A 81 -30.94 -17.88 7.69
N ILE A 82 -29.64 -17.90 7.96
CA ILE A 82 -29.11 -17.48 9.25
C ILE A 82 -29.40 -15.99 9.28
N ARG A 83 -30.46 -15.61 10.01
CA ARG A 83 -30.69 -14.23 10.43
C ARG A 83 -29.58 -13.84 11.40
N ASP A 84 -28.37 -13.72 10.88
CA ASP A 84 -27.27 -13.08 11.58
C ASP A 84 -27.31 -11.61 11.17
N ASP A 85 -27.35 -10.73 12.16
CA ASP A 85 -27.25 -9.27 12.00
C ASP A 85 -25.87 -8.83 11.46
N LYS A 86 -24.99 -9.79 11.18
CA LYS A 86 -23.62 -9.64 10.66
C LYS A 86 -23.52 -9.34 9.16
N GLY A 87 -24.62 -9.36 8.41
CA GLY A 87 -24.65 -9.02 6.98
C GLY A 87 -24.72 -10.22 6.04
N VAL A 88 -24.27 -10.05 4.79
CA VAL A 88 -24.28 -11.14 3.80
C VAL A 88 -23.21 -12.17 4.13
N ILE A 89 -23.60 -13.44 4.18
CA ILE A 89 -22.67 -14.56 4.28
C ILE A 89 -22.09 -14.88 2.91
N LEU A 90 -20.76 -14.98 2.84
CA LEU A 90 -19.98 -15.38 1.67
C LEU A 90 -19.35 -16.74 1.96
N SER A 91 -19.17 -17.55 0.92
CA SER A 91 -18.66 -18.92 1.04
C SER A 91 -17.99 -19.37 -0.27
N PRO A 92 -17.33 -20.55 -0.29
CA PRO A 92 -16.79 -21.11 -1.52
C PRO A 92 -17.80 -21.25 -2.67
N SER A 93 -19.08 -21.46 -2.36
CA SER A 93 -20.14 -21.56 -3.36
C SER A 93 -20.90 -20.26 -3.59
N TYR A 94 -20.65 -19.19 -2.84
CA TYR A 94 -21.40 -17.94 -2.95
C TYR A 94 -20.55 -16.70 -2.70
N TRP A 95 -20.42 -15.84 -3.70
CA TRP A 95 -19.63 -14.61 -3.63
C TRP A 95 -20.29 -13.50 -4.44
N LEU A 96 -19.81 -12.26 -4.32
CA LEU A 96 -20.39 -11.10 -5.00
C LEU A 96 -19.41 -10.49 -6.01
N LYS A 97 -19.92 -10.10 -7.18
CA LYS A 97 -19.13 -9.46 -8.25
C LYS A 97 -19.92 -8.32 -8.88
N THR A 98 -19.24 -7.20 -9.17
CA THR A 98 -19.88 -6.09 -9.87
C THR A 98 -20.23 -6.53 -11.29
N ARG A 99 -21.41 -6.12 -11.79
CA ARG A 99 -21.85 -6.46 -13.15
C ARG A 99 -20.87 -6.00 -14.23
N VAL A 100 -20.28 -4.83 -14.04
CA VAL A 100 -19.24 -4.26 -14.90
C VAL A 100 -18.03 -3.81 -14.07
N PRO A 101 -16.84 -3.63 -14.67
CA PRO A 101 -15.70 -3.10 -13.96
C PRO A 101 -15.96 -1.68 -13.41
N PRO A 102 -15.63 -1.38 -12.14
CA PRO A 102 -15.79 -0.03 -11.57
C PRO A 102 -14.65 0.89 -12.06
N THR A 103 -14.72 1.33 -13.32
CA THR A 103 -13.67 2.14 -13.96
C THR A 103 -13.53 3.52 -13.31
N LEU A 104 -14.63 4.13 -12.87
CA LEU A 104 -14.63 5.41 -12.15
C LEU A 104 -13.81 5.35 -10.87
N LEU A 105 -13.98 4.30 -10.06
CA LEU A 105 -13.22 4.08 -8.83
C LEU A 105 -11.71 4.06 -9.11
N ASN A 106 -11.30 3.26 -10.09
CA ASN A 106 -9.88 3.16 -10.48
C ASN A 106 -9.32 4.48 -11.02
N LYS A 107 -10.12 5.26 -11.75
CA LYS A 107 -9.73 6.57 -12.26
C LYS A 107 -9.49 7.54 -11.12
N ARG A 108 -10.45 7.67 -10.21
CA ARG A 108 -10.41 8.63 -9.09
C ARG A 108 -9.27 8.35 -8.11
N ILE A 109 -9.12 7.10 -7.66
CA ILE A 109 -8.01 6.70 -6.77
C ILE A 109 -6.63 6.98 -7.42
N ARG A 110 -6.52 6.81 -8.75
CA ARG A 110 -5.27 7.11 -9.47
C ARG A 110 -5.02 8.61 -9.56
N GLU A 111 -6.05 9.42 -9.76
CA GLU A 111 -5.96 10.88 -9.82
C GLU A 111 -5.55 11.48 -8.48
N THR A 112 -6.13 11.00 -7.38
CA THR A 112 -5.84 11.52 -6.04
C THR A 112 -4.60 10.88 -5.42
N SER A 113 -4.23 9.67 -5.85
CA SER A 113 -3.25 8.82 -5.17
C SER A 113 -3.61 8.55 -3.71
N GLU A 114 -4.91 8.55 -3.41
CA GLU A 114 -5.46 8.32 -2.09
C GLU A 114 -6.64 7.35 -2.13
N LEU A 115 -6.84 6.64 -1.03
CA LEU A 115 -7.92 5.67 -0.88
C LEU A 115 -8.30 5.55 0.60
N THR A 116 -9.60 5.50 0.88
CA THR A 116 -10.12 4.94 2.14
C THR A 116 -11.06 3.78 1.84
N VAL A 117 -10.85 2.66 2.53
CA VAL A 117 -11.74 1.50 2.54
C VAL A 117 -12.29 1.33 3.94
N LEU A 118 -13.60 1.38 4.09
CA LEU A 118 -14.28 1.04 5.33
C LEU A 118 -15.06 -0.25 5.10
N THR A 119 -14.90 -1.21 5.99
CA THR A 119 -15.66 -2.44 5.92
C THR A 119 -15.92 -3.01 7.30
N THR A 120 -17.05 -3.69 7.43
CA THR A 120 -17.44 -4.39 8.65
C THR A 120 -17.57 -5.86 8.30
N VAL A 121 -16.75 -6.70 8.92
CA VAL A 121 -16.56 -8.12 8.56
C VAL A 121 -16.52 -9.00 9.79
N ALA A 122 -16.98 -10.24 9.66
CA ALA A 122 -16.79 -11.29 10.66
C ALA A 122 -16.35 -12.57 9.95
N THR A 123 -15.24 -13.18 10.37
CA THR A 123 -14.87 -14.49 9.80
C THR A 123 -15.77 -15.58 10.34
N ALA A 124 -16.10 -16.59 9.51
CA ALA A 124 -16.79 -17.79 9.98
C ALA A 124 -15.80 -18.95 10.23
N ASP A 125 -14.53 -18.80 9.84
CA ASP A 125 -13.46 -19.75 10.06
C ASP A 125 -12.12 -19.02 10.26
N THR A 126 -11.51 -19.20 11.43
CA THR A 126 -10.25 -18.53 11.82
C THR A 126 -9.00 -19.15 11.16
N ASN A 127 -9.13 -20.32 10.53
CA ASN A 127 -8.02 -21.07 9.91
C ASN A 127 -7.94 -20.99 8.38
N GLN A 128 -8.65 -20.03 7.77
CA GLN A 128 -8.62 -19.83 6.32
C GLN A 128 -7.23 -19.44 5.78
N THR A 129 -6.85 -19.94 4.61
CA THR A 129 -5.52 -19.66 4.01
C THR A 129 -5.62 -19.38 2.51
N GLY A 130 -4.61 -18.74 1.92
CA GLY A 130 -4.54 -18.53 0.46
C GLY A 130 -3.93 -17.21 -0.02
N PRO A 131 -3.84 -16.14 0.79
CA PRO A 131 -4.91 -15.64 1.65
C PRO A 131 -6.30 -15.75 0.99
N ALA A 132 -7.32 -16.13 1.77
CA ALA A 132 -8.72 -16.11 1.38
C ALA A 132 -9.18 -14.66 1.10
N ARG A 133 -9.95 -14.42 0.04
CA ARG A 133 -10.19 -13.05 -0.48
C ARG A 133 -11.49 -12.45 0.05
N ILE A 134 -11.37 -11.46 0.93
CA ILE A 134 -12.50 -10.73 1.50
C ILE A 134 -13.01 -9.69 0.50
N ILE A 135 -12.13 -8.78 0.07
CA ILE A 135 -12.42 -7.73 -0.91
C ILE A 135 -11.32 -7.71 -1.96
N THR A 136 -11.68 -7.84 -3.23
CA THR A 136 -10.74 -7.85 -4.35
C THR A 136 -11.15 -6.85 -5.43
N LEU A 137 -10.20 -6.00 -5.84
CA LEU A 137 -10.26 -5.18 -7.04
C LEU A 137 -9.10 -5.57 -7.95
N SER A 138 -9.40 -6.33 -9.00
CA SER A 138 -8.40 -6.89 -9.91
C SER A 138 -8.98 -7.06 -11.31
N ARG A 139 -8.14 -6.89 -12.32
CA ARG A 139 -8.46 -7.29 -13.70
C ARG A 139 -8.19 -8.78 -13.94
N SER A 140 -7.15 -9.31 -13.30
CA SER A 140 -6.74 -10.72 -13.37
C SER A 140 -5.94 -11.09 -12.11
N THR A 141 -5.55 -12.36 -11.97
CA THR A 141 -4.68 -12.84 -10.87
C THR A 141 -3.28 -12.21 -10.87
N LEU A 142 -2.86 -11.66 -12.01
CA LEU A 142 -1.57 -10.97 -12.21
C LEU A 142 -1.68 -9.45 -12.21
N ASN A 143 -2.90 -8.90 -12.31
CA ASN A 143 -3.15 -7.46 -12.31
C ASN A 143 -4.15 -7.12 -11.21
N ARG A 144 -3.62 -6.91 -10.01
CA ARG A 144 -4.36 -6.62 -8.79
C ARG A 144 -4.15 -5.16 -8.44
N ASN A 145 -5.23 -4.42 -8.23
CA ASN A 145 -5.14 -3.06 -7.72
C ASN A 145 -5.22 -3.04 -6.19
N PHE A 146 -6.11 -3.84 -5.62
CA PHE A 146 -6.30 -3.94 -4.17
C PHE A 146 -6.78 -5.34 -3.78
N THR A 147 -6.32 -5.83 -2.63
CA THR A 147 -6.87 -7.02 -2.00
C THR A 147 -6.81 -6.90 -0.49
N LEU A 148 -7.97 -7.13 0.13
CA LEU A 148 -8.13 -7.45 1.53
C LEU A 148 -8.39 -8.96 1.64
N GLY A 149 -7.58 -9.67 2.39
CA GLY A 149 -7.69 -11.10 2.58
C GLY A 149 -7.45 -11.55 4.00
N GLN A 150 -7.75 -12.81 4.27
CA GLN A 150 -7.47 -13.49 5.53
C GLN A 150 -6.40 -14.57 5.32
N GLN A 151 -5.38 -14.59 6.18
CA GLN A 151 -4.39 -15.66 6.26
C GLN A 151 -4.27 -16.11 7.73
N LYS A 152 -4.86 -17.27 8.04
CA LYS A 152 -5.14 -17.72 9.40
C LYS A 152 -5.89 -16.61 10.16
N THR A 153 -5.38 -16.19 11.31
CA THR A 153 -5.96 -15.11 12.12
C THR A 153 -5.59 -13.71 11.64
N ASN A 154 -4.77 -13.58 10.59
CA ASN A 154 -4.23 -12.29 10.17
C ASN A 154 -5.01 -11.69 9.01
N LEU A 155 -5.17 -10.36 9.04
CA LEU A 155 -5.57 -9.59 7.88
C LEU A 155 -4.36 -9.42 6.95
N ASN A 156 -4.61 -9.65 5.66
CA ASN A 156 -3.62 -9.56 4.61
C ASN A 156 -4.02 -8.50 3.60
N LEU A 157 -3.16 -7.51 3.41
CA LEU A 157 -3.44 -6.38 2.52
C LEU A 157 -2.39 -6.30 1.42
N ARG A 158 -2.86 -6.08 0.20
CA ARG A 158 -2.05 -5.76 -0.97
C ARG A 158 -2.66 -4.57 -1.69
N ILE A 159 -1.83 -3.60 -2.05
CA ILE A 159 -2.21 -2.42 -2.82
C ILE A 159 -1.18 -2.16 -3.91
N ARG A 160 -1.64 -1.92 -5.14
CA ARG A 160 -0.78 -1.57 -6.27
C ARG A 160 -0.38 -0.12 -6.21
N THR A 161 0.92 0.11 -6.28
CA THR A 161 1.56 1.41 -6.39
C THR A 161 2.75 1.29 -7.34
N SER A 162 3.41 2.40 -7.66
CA SER A 162 4.69 2.37 -8.37
C SER A 162 5.77 1.59 -7.62
N ILE A 163 5.66 1.46 -6.29
CA ILE A 163 6.61 0.74 -5.43
C ILE A 163 6.32 -0.77 -5.44
N THR A 164 5.04 -1.15 -5.31
CA THR A 164 4.65 -2.55 -5.14
C THR A 164 4.46 -3.29 -6.47
N GLY A 165 4.38 -2.55 -7.57
CA GLY A 165 4.27 -3.07 -8.94
C GLY A 165 2.87 -3.62 -9.29
N GLU A 166 2.74 -4.15 -10.50
CA GLU A 166 1.46 -4.51 -11.15
C GLU A 166 0.56 -5.48 -10.37
N ASN A 167 1.13 -6.32 -9.49
CA ASN A 167 0.39 -7.33 -8.72
C ASN A 167 0.52 -7.15 -7.19
N ALA A 168 1.34 -6.20 -6.74
CA ALA A 168 1.67 -6.00 -5.33
C ALA A 168 2.06 -7.30 -4.59
N ALA A 169 2.77 -8.20 -5.26
CA ALA A 169 3.01 -9.56 -4.76
C ALA A 169 4.17 -9.65 -3.77
N HIS A 170 5.15 -8.75 -3.86
CA HIS A 170 6.39 -8.80 -3.08
C HIS A 170 6.28 -8.14 -1.69
N ILE A 171 5.35 -7.19 -1.53
CA ILE A 171 5.10 -6.50 -0.26
C ILE A 171 3.70 -6.91 0.20
N GLU A 172 3.67 -7.80 1.18
CA GLU A 172 2.45 -8.29 1.80
C GLU A 172 2.30 -7.68 3.19
N LEU A 173 1.30 -6.84 3.36
CA LEU A 173 1.05 -6.13 4.61
C LEU A 173 0.19 -7.02 5.50
N LYS A 174 0.68 -7.28 6.71
CA LYS A 174 0.05 -8.20 7.66
C LYS A 174 -0.34 -7.46 8.92
N VAL A 175 -1.63 -7.50 9.24
CA VAL A 175 -2.14 -7.05 10.53
C VAL A 175 -2.54 -8.28 11.35
N PRO A 176 -1.89 -8.53 12.50
CA PRO A 176 -2.06 -9.77 13.23
C PRO A 176 -3.40 -9.85 13.95
N ASN A 177 -3.93 -11.07 14.09
CA ASN A 177 -5.02 -11.43 15.01
C ASN A 177 -6.37 -10.70 14.80
N ILE A 178 -6.61 -10.11 13.63
CA ILE A 178 -7.91 -9.49 13.29
C ILE A 178 -9.02 -10.53 13.15
N PHE A 179 -8.66 -11.78 12.82
CA PHE A 179 -9.58 -12.90 12.65
C PHE A 179 -9.24 -14.03 13.63
N ALA A 180 -8.81 -13.67 14.85
CA ALA A 180 -8.55 -14.64 15.92
C ALA A 180 -9.84 -15.17 16.56
N ASP A 181 -10.96 -14.47 16.37
CA ASP A 181 -12.30 -14.87 16.76
C ASP A 181 -13.28 -14.68 15.59
N THR A 182 -14.56 -14.96 15.82
CA THR A 182 -15.64 -14.85 14.82
C THR A 182 -16.55 -13.64 15.07
N ASN A 183 -16.09 -12.66 15.84
CA ASN A 183 -16.83 -11.44 16.12
C ASN A 183 -16.83 -10.50 14.92
N ILE A 184 -17.71 -9.51 14.96
CA ILE A 184 -17.74 -8.43 13.97
C ILE A 184 -16.58 -7.47 14.27
N HIS A 185 -15.79 -7.18 13.24
CA HIS A 185 -14.74 -6.17 13.26
C HIS A 185 -15.02 -5.04 12.26
N ASN A 186 -14.87 -3.80 12.73
CA ASN A 186 -14.88 -2.60 11.89
C ASN A 186 -13.46 -2.26 11.47
N ILE A 187 -13.16 -2.37 10.18
CA ILE A 187 -11.84 -2.14 9.61
C ILE A 187 -11.88 -0.90 8.73
N ILE A 188 -11.02 0.07 9.03
CA ILE A 188 -10.82 1.27 8.22
C ILE A 188 -9.37 1.29 7.73
N ILE A 189 -9.18 1.30 6.42
CA ILE A 189 -7.87 1.33 5.77
C ILE A 189 -7.74 2.64 5.02
N THR A 190 -6.70 3.41 5.30
CA THR A 190 -6.35 4.60 4.51
C THR A 190 -5.03 4.38 3.78
N TYR A 191 -4.91 4.97 2.60
CA TYR A 191 -3.68 5.07 1.84
C TYR A 191 -3.51 6.50 1.36
N SER A 192 -2.37 7.11 1.68
CA SER A 192 -1.92 8.40 1.13
C SER A 192 -0.41 8.51 1.32
N LYS A 193 0.29 9.17 0.38
CA LYS A 193 1.74 9.43 0.47
C LYS A 193 2.58 8.18 0.77
N ALA A 194 2.31 7.05 0.12
CA ALA A 194 2.98 5.76 0.39
C ALA A 194 2.79 5.20 1.81
N THR A 195 1.96 5.83 2.63
CA THR A 195 1.58 5.40 3.98
C THR A 195 0.25 4.67 3.93
N ILE A 196 0.16 3.55 4.64
CA ILE A 196 -1.05 2.79 4.85
C ILE A 196 -1.33 2.73 6.35
N GLN A 197 -2.54 3.11 6.73
CA GLN A 197 -3.00 2.97 8.11
C GLN A 197 -4.19 2.04 8.15
N VAL A 198 -4.22 1.14 9.13
CA VAL A 198 -5.33 0.21 9.34
C VAL A 198 -5.83 0.39 10.78
N TYR A 199 -7.07 0.80 10.95
CA TYR A 199 -7.75 0.94 12.23
C TYR A 199 -8.74 -0.20 12.40
N VAL A 200 -8.80 -0.81 13.58
CA VAL A 200 -9.67 -1.95 13.87
C VAL A 200 -10.46 -1.71 15.15
N ASP A 201 -11.78 -1.60 15.03
CA ASP A 201 -12.79 -1.38 16.08
C ASP A 201 -12.67 -0.07 16.87
N LYS A 202 -11.46 0.29 17.30
CA LYS A 202 -11.15 1.46 18.13
C LYS A 202 -10.00 2.24 17.51
N LEU A 203 -10.01 3.56 17.68
CA LEU A 203 -8.98 4.45 17.14
C LEU A 203 -7.56 4.13 17.67
N GLN A 204 -7.46 3.56 18.88
CA GLN A 204 -6.20 3.17 19.50
C GLN A 204 -5.61 1.90 18.88
N ASN A 205 -6.45 1.04 18.31
CA ASN A 205 -6.03 -0.21 17.68
C ASN A 205 -5.74 0.06 16.21
N TYR A 206 -4.57 0.64 15.94
CA TYR A 206 -4.16 0.96 14.59
C TYR A 206 -2.76 0.44 14.24
N TYR A 207 -2.56 0.21 12.95
CA TYR A 207 -1.32 -0.27 12.37
C TYR A 207 -0.86 0.71 11.29
N TYR A 208 0.45 0.87 11.18
CA TYR A 208 1.08 1.81 10.25
C TYR A 208 2.10 1.06 9.39
N PHE A 209 2.06 1.30 8.08
CA PHE A 209 3.02 0.78 7.12
C PHE A 209 3.44 1.90 6.18
N ASN A 210 4.74 2.09 5.98
CA ASN A 210 5.25 2.93 4.91
C ASN A 210 5.86 2.06 3.81
N LEU A 211 5.33 2.16 2.58
CA LEU A 211 5.76 1.31 1.49
C LEU A 211 7.24 1.52 1.10
N LEU A 212 7.80 2.71 1.30
CA LEU A 212 9.21 2.97 1.02
C LEU A 212 10.14 2.33 2.05
N GLU A 213 9.68 2.17 3.29
CA GLU A 213 10.42 1.49 4.35
C GLU A 213 10.46 -0.03 4.14
N LEU A 214 9.44 -0.56 3.45
CA LEU A 214 9.28 -2.00 3.17
C LEU A 214 9.95 -2.45 1.87
N ILE A 215 10.63 -1.55 1.15
CA ILE A 215 11.36 -1.92 -0.07
C ILE A 215 12.47 -2.92 0.30
N PRO A 216 12.54 -4.09 -0.38
CA PRO A 216 13.60 -5.07 -0.16
C PRO A 216 14.99 -4.47 -0.34
N ARG A 217 15.94 -4.89 0.52
CA ARG A 217 17.29 -4.34 0.55
C ARG A 217 18.01 -4.40 -0.79
N GLU A 218 17.83 -5.48 -1.55
CA GLU A 218 18.44 -5.67 -2.87
C GLU A 218 17.96 -4.62 -3.89
N GLN A 219 16.64 -4.40 -3.95
CA GLN A 219 16.04 -3.38 -4.83
C GLN A 219 16.49 -1.98 -4.42
N LYS A 220 16.57 -1.73 -3.11
CA LYS A 220 17.11 -0.48 -2.55
C LYS A 220 18.56 -0.25 -2.99
N ILE A 221 19.43 -1.25 -2.87
CA ILE A 221 20.84 -1.13 -3.29
C ILE A 221 20.95 -0.84 -4.79
N ILE A 222 20.15 -1.52 -5.64
CA ILE A 222 20.16 -1.28 -7.09
C ILE A 222 19.71 0.15 -7.40
N TYR A 223 18.61 0.61 -6.80
CA TYR A 223 18.10 1.97 -7.00
C TYR A 223 19.13 3.02 -6.62
N TYR A 224 19.73 2.90 -5.42
CA TYR A 224 20.77 3.83 -4.97
C TYR A 224 22.02 3.75 -5.84
N GLY A 225 22.43 2.55 -6.27
CA GLY A 225 23.55 2.38 -7.18
C GLY A 225 23.34 3.12 -8.50
N LEU A 226 22.16 2.98 -9.11
CA LEU A 226 21.79 3.66 -10.35
C LEU A 226 21.74 5.18 -10.18
N THR A 227 21.23 5.68 -9.05
CA THR A 227 21.11 7.13 -8.79
C THR A 227 22.44 7.79 -8.46
N PHE A 228 23.27 7.17 -7.61
CA PHE A 228 24.43 7.82 -7.00
C PHE A 228 25.76 7.52 -7.69
N THR A 229 25.85 6.45 -8.50
CA THR A 229 27.06 6.13 -9.27
C THR A 229 27.41 7.22 -10.31
N PRO A 230 26.46 7.73 -11.13
CA PRO A 230 26.76 8.82 -12.06
C PRO A 230 27.29 10.06 -11.35
N LEU A 231 26.72 10.41 -10.20
CA LEU A 231 27.16 11.56 -9.39
C LEU A 231 28.61 11.41 -8.91
N GLY A 232 29.02 10.20 -8.52
CA GLY A 232 30.41 9.95 -8.16
C GLY A 232 31.38 10.04 -9.34
N PHE A 233 30.98 9.62 -10.54
CA PHE A 233 31.77 9.87 -11.76
C PHE A 233 31.98 11.37 -11.99
N TYR A 234 30.90 12.18 -11.96
CA TYR A 234 31.00 13.63 -12.12
C TYR A 234 31.92 14.27 -11.08
N LEU A 235 31.75 13.90 -9.80
CA LEU A 235 32.59 14.40 -8.72
C LEU A 235 34.06 14.00 -8.92
N GLY A 236 34.32 12.77 -9.37
CA GLY A 236 35.65 12.30 -9.70
C GLY A 236 36.30 13.12 -10.81
N PHE A 237 35.61 13.35 -11.93
CA PHE A 237 36.10 14.20 -13.02
C PHE A 237 36.42 15.62 -12.55
N LEU A 238 35.50 16.26 -11.83
CA LEU A 238 35.71 17.61 -11.27
C LEU A 238 36.93 17.65 -10.35
N SER A 239 37.10 16.63 -9.49
CA SER A 239 38.24 16.54 -8.58
C SER A 239 39.59 16.40 -9.30
N ILE A 240 39.61 15.75 -10.46
CA ILE A 240 40.82 15.58 -11.29
C ILE A 240 41.17 16.88 -12.01
N LEU A 241 40.17 17.60 -12.53
CA LEU A 241 40.37 18.86 -13.25
C LEU A 241 40.83 19.99 -12.32
N ALA A 242 40.40 20.00 -11.07
CA ALA A 242 40.64 21.09 -10.13
C ALA A 242 42.00 21.04 -9.37
N LYS A 243 43.02 20.34 -9.92
CA LYS A 243 44.32 19.89 -9.33
C LYS A 243 45.10 20.84 -8.40
N LYS A 244 44.81 22.15 -8.29
CA LYS A 244 45.59 23.12 -7.49
C LYS A 244 44.82 23.94 -6.43
N ARG A 245 43.49 23.81 -6.29
CA ARG A 245 42.70 24.56 -5.29
C ARG A 245 42.08 23.68 -4.18
N LEU A 246 42.40 22.38 -4.12
CA LEU A 246 41.64 21.40 -3.34
C LEU A 246 42.08 21.16 -1.86
N ILE A 247 43.07 21.86 -1.29
CA ILE A 247 43.49 21.60 0.11
C ILE A 247 42.46 22.12 1.13
N PHE A 248 41.77 23.23 0.84
CA PHE A 248 40.58 23.72 1.55
C PHE A 248 39.29 22.89 1.30
N ASN A 249 39.43 21.77 0.61
CA ASN A 249 38.40 21.25 -0.28
C ASN A 249 38.14 19.75 0.00
N ARG A 250 38.83 19.17 1.00
CA ARG A 250 38.45 17.88 1.59
C ARG A 250 37.08 17.94 2.26
N LEU A 251 36.79 19.03 2.97
CA LEU A 251 35.47 19.28 3.54
C LEU A 251 34.41 19.40 2.44
N LEU A 252 34.72 20.13 1.37
CA LEU A 252 33.81 20.30 0.22
C LEU A 252 33.57 18.97 -0.51
N LEU A 253 34.58 18.11 -0.63
CA LEU A 253 34.42 16.75 -1.16
C LEU A 253 33.52 15.89 -0.26
N LEU A 254 33.71 15.94 1.07
CA LEU A 254 32.84 15.24 2.01
C LEU A 254 31.40 15.72 1.89
N ILE A 255 31.19 17.04 1.82
CA ILE A 255 29.86 17.64 1.57
C ILE A 255 29.31 17.15 0.22
N ALA A 256 30.09 17.15 -0.86
CA ALA A 256 29.63 16.72 -2.17
C ALA A 256 29.25 15.22 -2.23
N ILE A 257 29.88 14.37 -1.40
CA ILE A 257 29.52 12.96 -1.26
C ILE A 257 28.21 12.79 -0.48
N LEU A 258 28.04 13.55 0.61
CA LEU A 258 26.91 13.39 1.54
C LEU A 258 25.64 14.12 1.07
N LEU A 259 25.80 15.32 0.50
CA LEU A 259 24.72 16.24 0.18
C LEU A 259 23.65 15.63 -0.73
N PRO A 260 23.99 14.94 -1.85
CA PRO A 260 22.97 14.33 -2.71
C PRO A 260 22.12 13.30 -1.97
N SER A 261 22.75 12.48 -1.12
CA SER A 261 22.06 11.46 -0.33
C SER A 261 21.16 12.06 0.73
N LEU A 262 21.62 13.13 1.38
CA LEU A 262 20.83 13.89 2.34
C LEU A 262 19.64 14.59 1.67
N LEU A 263 19.84 15.19 0.50
CA LEU A 263 18.76 15.83 -0.28
C LEU A 263 17.70 14.81 -0.70
N LEU A 264 18.11 13.62 -1.17
CA LEU A 264 17.16 12.57 -1.51
C LEU A 264 16.40 12.09 -0.26
N GLU A 265 17.09 11.82 0.84
CA GLU A 265 16.47 11.30 2.06
C GLU A 265 15.47 12.32 2.65
N THR A 266 15.85 13.60 2.71
CA THR A 266 14.96 14.67 3.16
C THR A 266 13.73 14.82 2.26
N MET A 267 13.90 14.77 0.94
CA MET A 267 12.78 14.80 -0.02
C MET A 267 11.82 13.63 0.20
N LEU A 268 12.35 12.41 0.39
CA LEU A 268 11.53 11.24 0.65
C LEU A 268 10.77 11.38 1.97
N VAL A 269 11.40 11.83 3.05
CA VAL A 269 10.73 12.05 4.35
C VAL A 269 9.58 13.05 4.23
N ILE A 270 9.81 14.20 3.58
CA ILE A 270 8.80 15.27 3.45
C ILE A 270 7.58 14.81 2.64
N HIS A 271 7.79 14.09 1.53
CA HIS A 271 6.71 13.78 0.59
C HIS A 271 6.00 12.45 0.85
N SER A 272 6.66 11.49 1.51
CA SER A 272 6.11 10.15 1.77
C SER A 272 5.76 9.89 3.23
N GLY A 273 6.10 10.80 4.13
CA GLY A 273 5.87 10.60 5.57
C GLY A 273 6.65 9.43 6.18
N LYS A 274 7.62 8.86 5.46
CA LYS A 274 8.52 7.84 6.00
C LYS A 274 9.43 8.43 7.08
N SER A 275 9.97 7.59 7.94
CA SER A 275 11.01 7.94 8.89
C SER A 275 12.36 8.22 8.21
N PHE A 276 13.18 9.06 8.85
CA PHE A 276 14.53 9.35 8.39
C PHE A 276 15.43 8.12 8.57
N SER A 277 16.11 7.71 7.50
CA SER A 277 16.99 6.54 7.47
C SER A 277 18.46 6.93 7.30
N LEU A 278 19.24 6.71 8.36
CA LEU A 278 20.70 6.86 8.29
C LEU A 278 21.34 5.82 7.35
N GLU A 279 20.77 4.61 7.27
CA GLU A 279 21.22 3.56 6.36
C GLU A 279 21.20 4.05 4.91
N ASN A 280 20.09 4.65 4.48
CA ASN A 280 19.93 5.18 3.13
C ASN A 280 20.97 6.25 2.81
N LEU A 281 21.22 7.16 3.76
CA LEU A 281 22.23 8.21 3.62
C LEU A 281 23.62 7.61 3.43
N ILE A 282 23.97 6.61 4.24
CA ILE A 282 25.25 5.90 4.15
C ILE A 282 25.38 5.18 2.80
N ILE A 283 24.36 4.46 2.35
CA ILE A 283 24.38 3.73 1.07
C ILE A 283 24.61 4.69 -0.10
N GLY A 284 23.88 5.81 -0.17
CA GLY A 284 24.06 6.79 -1.24
C GLY A 284 25.45 7.42 -1.23
N ALA A 285 25.92 7.81 -0.04
CA ALA A 285 27.25 8.37 0.15
C ALA A 285 28.36 7.38 -0.24
N LEU A 286 28.19 6.09 0.08
CA LEU A 286 29.12 5.03 -0.32
C LEU A 286 29.19 4.91 -1.84
N PHE A 287 28.06 4.85 -2.54
CA PHE A 287 28.07 4.76 -4.01
C PHE A 287 28.76 5.97 -4.66
N THR A 288 28.45 7.19 -4.23
CA THR A 288 29.11 8.39 -4.74
C THR A 288 30.60 8.42 -4.41
N GLY A 289 30.97 8.09 -3.17
CA GLY A 289 32.36 8.12 -2.70
C GLY A 289 33.25 7.06 -3.35
N VAL A 290 32.78 5.81 -3.42
CA VAL A 290 33.53 4.69 -4.01
C VAL A 290 33.78 4.92 -5.49
N THR A 291 32.74 5.30 -6.24
CA THR A 291 32.87 5.50 -7.70
C THR A 291 33.77 6.69 -8.03
N MET A 292 33.69 7.78 -7.26
CA MET A 292 34.62 8.91 -7.34
C MET A 292 36.07 8.48 -7.08
N LEU A 293 36.31 7.70 -6.01
CA LEU A 293 37.64 7.22 -5.66
C LEU A 293 38.21 6.30 -6.73
N MET A 294 37.41 5.36 -7.26
CA MET A 294 37.82 4.46 -8.34
C MET A 294 38.26 5.24 -9.58
N LEU A 295 37.50 6.26 -10.00
CA LEU A 295 37.87 7.10 -11.14
C LEU A 295 39.19 7.84 -10.88
N LYS A 296 39.35 8.42 -9.69
CA LYS A 296 40.55 9.17 -9.30
C LYS A 296 41.80 8.28 -9.26
N LEU A 297 41.70 7.07 -8.71
CA LEU A 297 42.78 6.08 -8.68
C LEU A 297 43.17 5.65 -10.09
N ARG A 298 42.20 5.38 -10.96
CA ARG A 298 42.43 5.01 -12.36
C ARG A 298 43.13 6.14 -13.13
N ALA A 299 42.66 7.38 -12.98
CA ALA A 299 43.29 8.54 -13.59
C ALA A 299 44.74 8.73 -13.10
N SER A 300 44.98 8.61 -11.78
CA SER A 300 46.33 8.72 -11.23
C SER A 300 47.28 7.64 -11.76
N LYS A 301 46.80 6.42 -12.02
CA LYS A 301 47.63 5.34 -12.60
C LYS A 301 47.99 5.65 -14.05
N LEU A 302 47.05 6.15 -14.85
CA LEU A 302 47.28 6.54 -16.24
C LEU A 302 48.28 7.69 -16.36
N PHE A 303 48.14 8.74 -15.53
CA PHE A 303 49.11 9.86 -15.54
C PHE A 303 50.53 9.43 -15.13
N LYS A 304 50.68 8.41 -14.27
CA LYS A 304 51.99 7.85 -13.90
C LYS A 304 52.63 6.99 -14.99
N GLN A 305 51.86 6.48 -15.95
CA GLN A 305 52.37 5.67 -17.06
C GLN A 305 52.80 6.52 -18.27
N GLN A 306 52.45 7.81 -18.29
CA GLN A 306 52.78 8.77 -19.35
C GLN A 306 54.01 9.64 -19.04
N VAL A 307 54.59 9.51 -17.84
CA VAL A 307 55.81 10.19 -17.36
C VAL A 307 56.90 9.15 -17.21
#